data_AF-A0A7X7VB10-F1
#
_entry.id   AF-A0A7X7VB10-F1
#
_cell.length_a   1.000
_cell.length_b   1.000
_cell.length_c   1.000
_cell.angle_alpha   90.00
_cell.angle_beta   90.00
_cell.angle_gamma   90.00
#
_symmetry.space_group_name_H-M   'P 1'
#
loop_
_entity.id
_entity.type
_entity.pdbx_description
1 polymer ?
#
loop_
_entity_poly.entity_id
_entity_poly.type
_entity_poly.pdbx_seq_one_letter_code
_entity_poly.pdbx_strand_id
1 'polypeptide(L)'
;MRPMTFAAAALAVLAGCSTYKAKPELTYYHGQNVPPGYITVTKASASEITFEIRVDFARFDRLYHLVLDGNTPVAEGWFRTLRIGSAAAYTVTLKPQEGLSFEAGKTYRLCIGLKNPQEVQMTSSNYPCMVDFVFVFQEKS
;
A
#
# COMPACT_ATOMS: atom_id res chain seq x y z
N MET A 1 0.14 -31.68 64.15
CA MET A 1 1.21 -30.88 63.50
C MET A 1 1.82 -31.67 62.35
N ARG A 2 1.46 -31.36 61.10
CA ARG A 2 2.34 -31.15 59.93
C ARG A 2 1.47 -31.02 58.66
N PRO A 3 1.54 -29.89 57.94
CA PRO A 3 0.79 -29.65 56.71
C PRO A 3 1.63 -30.06 55.50
N MET A 4 1.01 -30.38 54.36
CA MET A 4 1.64 -30.44 53.02
C MET A 4 0.60 -31.01 52.02
N THR A 5 0.33 -30.50 50.83
CA THR A 5 0.61 -29.23 50.14
C THR A 5 -0.35 -29.24 48.94
N PHE A 6 -1.03 -28.14 48.65
CA PHE A 6 -1.82 -27.97 47.43
C PHE A 6 -0.88 -27.96 46.22
N ALA A 7 -1.03 -28.90 45.29
CA ALA A 7 -0.41 -28.81 43.96
C ALA A 7 -1.38 -28.08 43.02
N ALA A 8 -1.30 -26.76 42.99
CA ALA A 8 -1.96 -25.95 41.97
C ALA A 8 -1.15 -26.05 40.67
N ALA A 9 -1.73 -26.66 39.64
CA ALA A 9 -1.18 -26.67 38.29
C ALA A 9 -1.27 -25.26 37.70
N ALA A 10 -0.15 -24.54 37.62
CA ALA A 10 -0.07 -23.24 36.96
C ALA A 10 -0.12 -23.43 35.43
N LEU A 11 -1.24 -23.05 34.82
CA LEU A 11 -1.37 -22.85 33.37
C LEU A 11 -0.50 -21.66 32.96
N ALA A 12 0.65 -21.94 32.35
CA ALA A 12 1.45 -20.93 31.67
C ALA A 12 0.78 -20.57 30.33
N VAL A 13 -0.02 -19.50 30.33
CA VAL A 13 -0.50 -18.89 29.09
C VAL A 13 0.67 -18.14 28.47
N LEU A 14 1.29 -18.72 27.44
CA LEU A 14 2.24 -18.02 26.58
C LEU A 14 1.49 -16.94 25.81
N ALA A 15 1.48 -15.72 26.34
CA ALA A 15 1.08 -14.53 25.59
C ALA A 15 2.15 -14.27 24.51
N GLY A 16 1.99 -14.91 23.36
CA GLY A 16 2.74 -14.53 22.17
C GLY A 16 2.31 -13.12 21.77
N CYS A 17 3.16 -12.12 22.00
CA CYS A 17 2.96 -10.77 21.50
C CYS A 17 2.90 -10.83 19.96
N SER A 18 1.70 -10.72 19.36
CA SER A 18 1.61 -10.53 17.92
C SER A 18 2.09 -9.12 17.60
N THR A 19 3.15 -9.01 16.80
CA THR A 19 3.71 -7.73 16.32
C THR A 19 2.90 -7.11 15.18
N TYR A 20 1.74 -7.70 14.85
CA TYR A 20 0.88 -7.26 13.77
C TYR A 20 0.20 -5.93 14.08
N LYS A 21 0.42 -4.94 13.22
CA LYS A 21 -0.29 -3.65 13.22
C LYS A 21 -1.21 -3.59 11.99
N ALA A 22 -2.46 -3.14 12.17
CA ALA A 22 -3.37 -2.94 11.04
C ALA A 22 -2.86 -1.86 10.07
N LYS A 23 -2.22 -0.81 10.62
CA LYS A 23 -1.52 0.26 9.89
C LYS A 23 -0.05 0.25 10.31
N PRO A 24 0.80 -0.59 9.68
CA PRO A 24 2.20 -0.66 10.04
C PRO A 24 2.94 0.61 9.63
N GLU A 25 3.89 1.03 10.46
CA GLU A 25 4.80 2.13 10.16
C GLU A 25 6.01 1.55 9.44
N LEU A 26 6.02 1.68 8.10
CA LEU A 26 7.09 1.18 7.24
C LEU A 26 7.84 2.33 6.58
N THR A 27 9.09 2.08 6.20
CA THR A 27 9.85 2.95 5.29
C THR A 27 9.60 2.49 3.85
N TYR A 28 9.05 3.37 3.01
CA TYR A 28 8.68 3.05 1.63
C TYR A 28 9.79 3.48 0.66
N TYR A 29 10.60 2.53 0.20
CA TYR A 29 11.75 2.81 -0.66
C TYR A 29 11.33 3.06 -2.10
N HIS A 30 11.98 4.03 -2.73
CA HIS A 30 11.75 4.35 -4.14
C HIS A 30 12.01 3.15 -5.04
N GLY A 31 11.05 2.89 -5.92
CA GLY A 31 11.17 1.94 -7.00
C GLY A 31 11.79 2.55 -8.24
N GLN A 32 11.65 1.84 -9.36
CA GLN A 32 12.05 2.36 -10.66
C GLN A 32 11.17 3.56 -11.04
N ASN A 33 11.82 4.68 -11.36
CA ASN A 33 11.13 5.80 -12.02
C ASN A 33 10.77 5.40 -13.45
N VAL A 34 9.55 5.72 -13.86
CA VAL A 34 9.06 5.44 -15.21
C VAL A 34 9.21 6.66 -16.11
N PRO A 35 9.40 6.48 -17.42
CA PRO A 35 9.43 7.62 -18.35
C PRO A 35 8.13 8.44 -18.30
N PRO A 36 8.19 9.75 -18.61
CA PRO A 36 7.00 10.59 -18.69
C PRO A 36 5.92 9.96 -19.60
N GLY A 37 4.66 10.04 -19.17
CA GLY A 37 3.51 9.50 -19.91
C GLY A 37 3.25 8.00 -19.73
N TYR A 38 4.12 7.26 -19.01
CA TYR A 38 3.84 5.86 -18.66
C TYR A 38 2.86 5.72 -17.49
N ILE A 39 2.83 6.70 -16.61
CA ILE A 39 1.81 6.84 -15.58
C ILE A 39 1.25 8.25 -15.70
N THR A 40 -0.07 8.34 -15.78
CA THR A 40 -0.76 9.63 -15.86
C THR A 40 -1.96 9.63 -14.94
N VAL A 41 -2.13 10.73 -14.19
CA VAL A 41 -3.38 11.00 -13.49
C VAL A 41 -4.43 11.42 -14.53
N THR A 42 -5.48 10.63 -14.70
CA THR A 42 -6.55 10.90 -15.68
C THR A 42 -7.75 11.56 -15.05
N LYS A 43 -8.07 11.22 -13.80
CA LYS A 43 -9.10 11.87 -12.98
C LYS A 43 -8.59 12.05 -11.56
N ALA A 44 -8.94 13.16 -10.92
CA ALA A 44 -8.55 13.45 -9.55
C ALA A 44 -9.59 14.36 -8.89
N SER A 45 -10.05 13.93 -7.72
CA SER A 45 -10.88 14.71 -6.81
C SER A 45 -10.39 14.47 -5.38
N ALA A 46 -10.92 15.22 -4.42
CA ALA A 46 -10.61 15.00 -3.01
C ALA A 46 -10.94 13.57 -2.52
N SER A 47 -11.83 12.85 -3.21
CA SER A 47 -12.33 11.52 -2.80
C SER A 47 -11.77 10.35 -3.62
N GLU A 48 -11.11 10.60 -4.74
CA GLU A 48 -10.47 9.55 -5.54
C GLU A 48 -9.44 10.08 -6.53
N ILE A 49 -8.46 9.24 -6.86
CA ILE A 49 -7.52 9.48 -7.96
C ILE A 49 -7.56 8.28 -8.89
N THR A 50 -7.70 8.55 -10.18
CA THR A 50 -7.55 7.53 -11.23
C THR A 50 -6.24 7.73 -11.98
N PHE A 51 -5.47 6.65 -12.06
CA PHE A 51 -4.25 6.57 -12.84
C PHE A 51 -4.49 5.71 -14.08
N GLU A 52 -3.98 6.13 -15.22
CA GLU A 52 -3.71 5.27 -16.37
C GLU A 52 -2.24 4.84 -16.33
N ILE A 53 -1.99 3.54 -16.41
CA ILE A 53 -0.67 2.94 -16.26
C ILE A 53 -0.35 2.09 -17.50
N ARG A 54 0.73 2.45 -18.20
CA ARG A 54 1.25 1.82 -19.42
C ARG A 54 2.51 0.98 -19.18
N VAL A 55 2.93 0.87 -17.92
CA VAL A 55 4.04 -0.01 -17.53
C VAL A 55 3.65 -1.45 -17.84
N ASP A 56 4.59 -2.22 -18.36
CA ASP A 56 4.41 -3.66 -18.58
C ASP A 56 4.95 -4.43 -17.37
N PHE A 57 4.04 -5.07 -16.64
CA PHE A 57 4.36 -5.90 -15.49
C PHE A 57 4.35 -7.39 -15.81
N ALA A 58 4.37 -7.79 -17.09
CA ALA A 58 4.39 -9.12 -17.77
C ALA A 58 4.24 -10.43 -16.95
N ARG A 59 4.79 -10.50 -15.73
CA ARG A 59 4.77 -11.63 -14.79
C ARG A 59 3.76 -11.49 -13.65
N PHE A 60 3.13 -10.34 -13.47
CA PHE A 60 2.21 -10.07 -12.37
C PHE A 60 0.83 -9.76 -12.92
N ASP A 61 -0.18 -10.49 -12.46
CA ASP A 61 -1.59 -10.31 -12.83
C ASP A 61 -2.28 -9.25 -11.96
N ARG A 62 -1.82 -9.11 -10.71
CA ARG A 62 -2.22 -8.10 -9.75
C ARG A 62 -1.03 -7.53 -9.01
N LEU A 63 -1.09 -6.24 -8.73
CA LEU A 63 -0.11 -5.55 -7.90
C LEU A 63 -0.82 -4.67 -6.88
N TYR A 64 -0.15 -4.43 -5.76
CA TYR A 64 -0.63 -3.53 -4.73
C TYR A 64 -0.22 -2.10 -5.06
N HIS A 65 -1.19 -1.19 -5.10
CA HIS A 65 -0.95 0.21 -5.41
C HIS A 65 -1.22 1.02 -4.14
N LEU A 66 -0.31 1.93 -3.80
CA LEU A 66 -0.45 2.84 -2.67
C LEU A 66 -0.22 4.27 -3.14
N VAL A 67 -1.08 5.20 -2.71
CA VAL A 67 -0.77 6.63 -2.72
C VAL A 67 -0.19 6.98 -1.35
N LEU A 68 1.01 7.53 -1.35
CA LEU A 68 1.76 7.90 -0.17
C LEU A 68 1.82 9.42 -0.02
N ASP A 69 1.57 9.88 1.20
CA ASP A 69 1.92 11.21 1.70
C ASP A 69 3.18 11.07 2.57
N GLY A 70 4.34 11.37 1.99
CA GLY A 70 5.63 10.97 2.56
C GLY A 70 5.75 9.44 2.68
N ASN A 71 5.73 8.93 3.92
CA ASN A 71 5.75 7.49 4.24
C ASN A 71 4.40 6.98 4.76
N THR A 72 3.34 7.79 4.70
CA THR A 72 2.01 7.41 5.17
C THR A 72 1.14 6.99 3.97
N PRO A 73 0.69 5.73 3.90
CA PRO A 73 -0.32 5.34 2.91
C PRO A 73 -1.64 6.04 3.20
N VAL A 74 -2.09 6.84 2.25
CA VAL A 74 -3.36 7.57 2.33
C VAL A 74 -4.45 6.91 1.47
N ALA A 75 -4.08 6.09 0.49
CA ALA A 75 -4.99 5.27 -0.31
C ALA A 75 -4.26 3.99 -0.74
N GLU A 76 -4.93 2.84 -0.79
CA GLU A 76 -4.28 1.59 -1.18
C GLU A 76 -5.26 0.53 -1.73
N GLY A 77 -4.75 -0.43 -2.51
CA GLY A 77 -5.57 -1.56 -2.98
C GLY A 77 -4.87 -2.52 -3.95
N TRP A 78 -5.50 -3.70 -4.13
CA TRP A 78 -5.08 -4.72 -5.10
C TRP A 78 -5.77 -4.55 -6.44
N PHE A 79 -5.00 -4.24 -7.48
CA PHE A 79 -5.52 -4.00 -8.82
C PHE A 79 -4.97 -5.00 -9.82
N ARG A 80 -5.78 -5.35 -10.83
CA ARG A 80 -5.31 -6.14 -11.97
C ARG A 80 -4.43 -5.25 -12.84
N THR A 81 -3.31 -5.80 -13.28
CA THR A 81 -2.33 -5.16 -14.18
C THR A 81 -2.46 -5.66 -15.62
N LEU A 82 -3.23 -6.72 -15.82
CA LEU A 82 -3.58 -7.23 -17.15
C LEU A 82 -4.44 -6.20 -17.89
N ARG A 83 -4.01 -5.89 -19.11
CA ARG A 83 -4.73 -4.99 -20.02
C ARG A 83 -5.93 -5.74 -20.62
N ILE A 84 -7.08 -5.08 -20.71
CA ILE A 84 -8.30 -5.71 -21.25
C ILE A 84 -8.30 -5.53 -22.77
N GLY A 85 -8.34 -6.63 -23.52
CA GLY A 85 -8.42 -6.61 -24.99
C GLY A 85 -7.16 -6.02 -25.63
N SER A 86 -7.35 -5.04 -26.52
CA SER A 86 -6.26 -4.32 -27.22
C SER A 86 -5.75 -3.07 -26.47
N ALA A 87 -6.17 -2.86 -25.22
CA ALA A 87 -5.78 -1.68 -24.46
C ALA A 87 -4.26 -1.63 -24.24
N ALA A 88 -3.67 -0.45 -24.48
CA ALA A 88 -2.23 -0.20 -24.24
C ALA A 88 -1.91 0.10 -22.76
N ALA A 89 -2.94 0.27 -21.93
CA ALA A 89 -2.84 0.65 -20.52
C ALA A 89 -3.89 -0.09 -19.68
N TYR A 90 -3.69 -0.08 -18.36
CA TYR A 90 -4.74 -0.39 -17.39
C TYR A 90 -5.00 0.83 -16.51
N THR A 91 -6.21 0.92 -15.95
CA THR A 91 -6.61 2.03 -15.09
C THR A 91 -6.84 1.56 -13.67
N VAL A 92 -6.40 2.36 -12.69
CA VAL A 92 -6.67 2.10 -11.27
C VAL A 92 -7.26 3.34 -10.63
N THR A 93 -8.36 3.16 -9.89
CA THR A 93 -8.98 4.22 -9.10
C THR A 93 -8.77 3.91 -7.63
N LEU A 94 -8.06 4.80 -6.95
CA LEU A 94 -7.72 4.71 -5.54
C LEU A 94 -8.53 5.73 -4.75
N LYS A 95 -9.11 5.29 -3.64
CA LYS A 95 -9.88 6.13 -2.72
C LYS A 95 -9.07 6.33 -1.44
N PRO A 96 -9.09 7.52 -0.83
CA PRO A 96 -8.50 7.73 0.48
C PRO A 96 -9.03 6.71 1.49
N GLN A 97 -8.18 6.36 2.45
CA GLN A 97 -8.62 5.63 3.64
C GLN A 97 -9.66 6.46 4.40
N GLU A 98 -10.46 5.79 5.23
CA GLU A 98 -11.50 6.43 6.03
C GLU A 98 -10.96 7.63 6.83
N GLY A 99 -11.66 8.76 6.73
CA GLY A 99 -11.31 10.01 7.41
C GLY A 99 -10.23 10.85 6.70
N LEU A 100 -9.72 10.42 5.55
CA LEU A 100 -8.73 11.17 4.76
C LEU A 100 -9.33 11.73 3.47
N SER A 101 -8.69 12.76 2.91
CA SER A 101 -8.98 13.33 1.60
C SER A 101 -7.69 13.75 0.90
N PHE A 102 -7.72 13.82 -0.43
CA PHE A 102 -6.61 14.39 -1.20
C PHE A 102 -6.66 15.92 -1.17
N GLU A 103 -5.49 16.55 -1.11
CA GLU A 103 -5.33 18.00 -0.93
C GLU A 103 -4.69 18.65 -2.16
N ALA A 104 -5.35 19.68 -2.70
CA ALA A 104 -4.87 20.48 -3.83
C ALA A 104 -3.46 21.05 -3.58
N GLY A 105 -2.56 20.89 -4.56
CA GLY A 105 -1.19 21.40 -4.50
C GLY A 105 -0.23 20.56 -3.66
N LYS A 106 -0.71 19.53 -2.96
CA LYS A 106 0.15 18.62 -2.19
C LYS A 106 0.85 17.63 -3.11
N THR A 107 2.11 17.31 -2.78
CA THR A 107 2.87 16.29 -3.50
C THR A 107 2.59 14.92 -2.89
N TYR A 108 2.22 13.97 -3.74
CA TYR A 108 2.00 12.59 -3.38
C TYR A 108 2.88 11.68 -4.24
N ARG A 109 2.94 10.41 -3.85
CA ARG A 109 3.70 9.38 -4.55
C ARG A 109 2.87 8.14 -4.76
N LEU A 110 2.73 7.69 -6.00
CA LEU A 110 2.21 6.37 -6.31
C LEU A 110 3.35 5.35 -6.19
N CYS A 111 3.21 4.43 -5.25
CA CYS A 111 4.07 3.27 -5.07
C CYS A 111 3.31 2.03 -5.56
N ILE A 112 3.92 1.24 -6.44
CA ILE A 112 3.37 -0.04 -6.88
C ILE A 112 4.28 -1.14 -6.37
N GLY A 113 3.76 -2.09 -5.60
CA GLY A 113 4.53 -3.17 -4.99
C GLY A 113 3.86 -4.54 -5.09
N LEU A 114 4.61 -5.57 -4.69
CA LEU A 114 4.20 -6.98 -4.80
C LEU A 114 3.30 -7.47 -3.67
N LYS A 115 3.29 -6.76 -2.54
CA LYS A 115 2.64 -7.19 -1.29
C LYS A 115 1.92 -6.00 -0.65
N ASN A 116 0.97 -6.23 0.24
CA ASN A 116 0.45 -5.13 1.06
C ASN A 116 1.39 -4.84 2.25
N PRO A 117 1.29 -3.66 2.91
CA PRO A 117 2.10 -3.34 4.08
C PRO A 117 1.95 -4.36 5.21
N GLN A 118 0.74 -4.93 5.36
CA GLN A 118 0.43 -5.86 6.43
C GLN A 118 1.16 -7.20 6.31
N GLU A 119 1.49 -7.63 5.10
CA GLU A 119 2.32 -8.80 4.87
C GLU A 119 3.81 -8.48 5.03
N VAL A 120 4.24 -7.29 4.58
CA VAL A 120 5.66 -6.88 4.67
C VAL A 120 6.12 -6.71 6.12
N GLN A 121 5.30 -6.13 7.00
CA GLN A 121 5.65 -5.93 8.42
C GLN A 121 6.01 -7.23 9.16
N MET A 122 5.58 -8.39 8.66
CA MET A 122 5.85 -9.68 9.29
C MET A 122 7.32 -10.06 9.19
N THR A 123 8.06 -9.49 8.24
CA THR A 123 9.46 -9.83 7.96
C THR A 123 10.38 -8.63 7.79
N SER A 124 9.84 -7.41 7.64
CA SER A 124 10.63 -6.21 7.33
C SER A 124 9.92 -4.92 7.76
N SER A 125 10.69 -3.93 8.18
CA SER A 125 10.22 -2.53 8.35
C SER A 125 10.33 -1.70 7.05
N ASN A 126 10.84 -2.31 5.98
CA ASN A 126 11.12 -1.67 4.71
C ASN A 126 10.19 -2.24 3.63
N TYR A 127 9.41 -1.36 2.99
CA TYR A 127 8.52 -1.69 1.88
C TYR A 127 9.19 -1.30 0.55
N PRO A 128 9.49 -2.26 -0.34
CA PRO A 128 10.07 -1.97 -1.65
C PRO A 128 8.98 -1.64 -2.68
N CYS A 129 8.99 -0.42 -3.23
CA CYS A 129 8.22 -0.11 -4.43
C CYS A 129 8.94 -0.71 -5.66
N MET A 130 8.19 -1.34 -6.56
CA MET A 130 8.70 -1.73 -7.89
C MET A 130 8.75 -0.53 -8.82
N VAL A 131 7.68 0.26 -8.80
CA VAL A 131 7.53 1.49 -9.56
C VAL A 131 7.17 2.61 -8.62
N ASP A 132 7.73 3.78 -8.91
CA ASP A 132 7.52 5.00 -8.18
C ASP A 132 7.14 6.13 -9.15
N PHE A 133 6.11 6.88 -8.79
CA PHE A 133 5.66 8.03 -9.55
C PHE A 133 5.23 9.16 -8.62
N VAL A 134 6.02 10.22 -8.60
CA VAL A 134 5.75 11.44 -7.82
C VAL A 134 4.88 12.39 -8.64
N PHE A 135 3.85 12.94 -8.02
CA PHE A 135 2.94 13.89 -8.66
C PHE A 135 2.44 14.94 -7.68
N VAL A 136 2.19 16.15 -8.18
CA VAL A 136 1.45 17.18 -7.44
C VAL A 136 -0.03 16.95 -7.70
N PHE A 137 -0.84 16.79 -6.66
CA PHE A 137 -2.27 16.61 -6.80
C PHE A 137 -2.93 17.91 -7.26
N GLN A 138 -3.71 17.79 -8.33
CA GLN A 138 -4.55 18.84 -8.88
C GLN A 138 -5.86 18.19 -9.31
N GLU A 139 -6.98 18.87 -9.07
CA GLU A 139 -8.28 18.38 -9.52
C GLU A 139 -8.30 18.22 -11.04
N LYS A 140 -8.88 17.12 -11.50
CA LYS A 140 -8.93 16.76 -12.91
C LYS A 140 -10.18 15.96 -13.21
N SER A 141 -10.94 16.40 -14.21
CA SER A 141 -12.16 15.76 -14.70
C SER A 141 -11.91 14.94 -15.97
#